data_AF-A0A5B7Y880-F1
#
_entry.id   AF-A0A5B7Y880-F1
#
_cell.length_a   1.000
_cell.length_b   1.000
_cell.length_c   1.000
_cell.angle_alpha   90.00
_cell.angle_beta   90.00
_cell.angle_gamma   90.00
#
_symmetry.space_group_name_H-M   'P 1'
#
loop_
_entity.id
_entity.type
_entity.pdbx_description
1 polymer ?
#
loop_
_entity_poly.entity_id
_entity_poly.type
_entity_poly.pdbx_seq_one_letter_code
_entity_poly.pdbx_strand_id
1 'polypeptide(L)'
;MRKQHQAVKFKDIAEKLPELEGKNLEEIAGVLGYRNLDSCKVNLYNLRQNKRLGFKVEKEVYTKFELLDDTVKEELEDKELGERGRYLKSVDRYKAMLNAFSIAFDSTVKAETRQKAEHDGLKALDRIPDKYYALLYDMMES
;
A
#
# COMPACT_ATOMS: atom_id res chain seq x y z
N MET A 1 30.74 -15.19 -3.30
CA MET A 1 30.25 -13.82 -3.04
C MET A 1 29.35 -13.85 -1.82
N ARG A 2 29.77 -13.29 -0.68
CA ARG A 2 28.87 -13.12 0.48
C ARG A 2 27.81 -12.10 0.07
N LYS A 3 26.53 -12.50 -0.03
CA LYS A 3 25.41 -11.56 -0.19
C LYS A 3 25.56 -10.49 0.89
N GLN A 4 25.75 -9.23 0.51
CA GLN A 4 25.72 -8.13 1.46
C GLN A 4 24.40 -8.22 2.23
N HIS A 5 24.49 -8.18 3.55
CA HIS A 5 23.33 -8.23 4.41
C HIS A 5 22.54 -6.94 4.19
N GLN A 6 21.32 -7.05 3.67
CA GLN A 6 20.42 -5.92 3.57
C GLN A 6 20.03 -5.54 5.01
N ALA A 7 20.50 -4.39 5.46
CA ALA A 7 20.09 -3.84 6.75
C ALA A 7 18.60 -3.51 6.68
N VAL A 8 17.83 -3.96 7.67
CA VAL A 8 16.41 -3.60 7.82
C VAL A 8 16.33 -2.10 8.07
N LYS A 9 15.66 -1.37 7.19
CA LYS A 9 15.54 0.09 7.32
C LYS A 9 14.40 0.43 8.29
N PHE A 10 14.53 1.56 8.96
CA PHE A 10 13.49 2.03 9.89
C PHE A 10 12.12 2.21 9.21
N LYS A 11 12.10 2.72 7.97
CA LYS A 11 10.86 2.88 7.20
C LYS A 11 10.14 1.54 6.97
N ASP A 12 10.89 0.49 6.69
CA ASP A 12 10.34 -0.86 6.51
C ASP A 12 9.72 -1.41 7.81
N ILE A 13 10.27 -1.02 8.97
CA ILE A 13 9.71 -1.36 10.29
C ILE A 13 8.45 -0.52 10.54
N ALA A 14 8.49 0.78 10.25
CA ALA A 14 7.38 1.70 10.44
C ALA A 14 6.13 1.29 9.63
N GLU A 15 6.32 0.84 8.39
CA GLU A 15 5.24 0.33 7.53
C GLU A 15 4.60 -0.94 8.07
N LYS A 16 5.34 -1.74 8.85
CA LYS A 16 4.90 -3.05 9.36
C LYS A 16 4.48 -3.03 10.82
N LEU A 17 4.42 -1.88 11.49
CA LEU A 17 4.07 -1.81 12.92
C LEU A 17 2.77 -2.55 13.28
N PRO A 18 1.68 -2.47 12.51
CA PRO A 18 0.46 -3.22 12.82
C PRO A 18 0.68 -4.73 12.82
N GLU A 19 1.61 -5.23 11.98
CA GLU A 19 1.96 -6.65 11.91
C GLU A 19 2.81 -7.10 13.09
N LEU A 20 3.43 -6.19 13.86
CA LEU A 20 4.26 -6.53 15.01
C LEU A 20 3.47 -6.65 16.32
N GLU A 21 2.25 -6.12 16.34
CA GLU A 21 1.44 -6.03 17.55
C GLU A 21 1.08 -7.43 18.09
N GLY A 22 1.32 -7.65 19.38
CA GLY A 22 1.03 -8.91 20.06
C GLY A 22 2.00 -10.05 19.73
N LYS A 23 3.13 -9.76 19.08
CA LYS A 23 4.15 -10.75 18.72
C LYS A 23 5.30 -10.81 19.72
N ASN A 24 5.93 -11.97 19.81
CA ASN A 24 7.21 -12.12 20.49
C ASN A 24 8.39 -11.68 19.59
N LEU A 25 9.60 -11.64 20.14
CA LEU A 25 10.79 -11.19 19.41
C LEU A 25 11.13 -12.08 18.20
N GLU A 26 10.91 -13.39 18.28
CA GLU A 26 11.19 -14.33 17.19
C GLU A 26 10.26 -14.11 16.00
N GLU A 27 8.97 -13.94 16.29
CA GLU A 27 7.97 -13.62 15.28
C GLU A 27 8.23 -12.26 14.65
N ILE A 28 8.55 -11.24 15.45
CA ILE A 28 8.92 -9.89 14.96
C ILE A 28 10.14 -9.96 14.04
N ALA A 29 11.17 -10.71 14.44
CA ALA A 29 12.34 -10.92 13.61
C ALA A 29 11.97 -11.57 12.27
N GLY A 30 11.04 -12.53 12.27
CA GLY A 30 10.48 -13.13 11.07
C GLY A 30 9.78 -12.12 10.16
N VAL A 31 8.85 -11.31 10.70
CA VAL A 31 8.10 -10.29 9.94
C VAL A 31 9.03 -9.23 9.32
N LEU A 32 10.05 -8.82 10.09
CA LEU A 32 11.02 -7.80 9.68
C LEU A 32 12.20 -8.35 8.86
N GLY A 33 12.34 -9.67 8.73
CA GLY A 33 13.40 -10.32 7.95
C GLY A 33 14.78 -10.35 8.63
N TYR A 34 14.84 -10.24 9.96
CA TYR A 34 16.08 -10.42 10.71
C TYR A 34 16.48 -11.90 10.76
N ARG A 35 17.75 -12.18 10.45
CA ARG A 35 18.33 -13.53 10.65
C ARG A 35 18.88 -13.75 12.06
N ASN A 36 19.03 -12.68 12.83
CA ASN A 36 19.63 -12.69 14.16
C ASN A 36 18.70 -11.91 15.11
N LEU A 37 18.23 -12.59 16.16
CA LEU A 37 17.31 -12.04 17.15
C LEU A 37 17.92 -10.90 17.97
N ASP A 38 19.19 -11.00 18.34
CA ASP A 38 19.90 -9.95 19.05
C ASP A 38 20.00 -8.68 18.21
N SER A 39 20.23 -8.82 16.90
CA SER A 39 20.24 -7.67 15.98
C SER A 39 18.87 -7.00 15.88
N CYS A 40 17.79 -7.81 15.86
CA CYS A 40 16.42 -7.30 15.90
C CYS A 40 16.16 -6.52 17.20
N LYS A 41 16.48 -7.14 18.34
CA LYS A 41 16.31 -6.54 19.67
C LYS A 41 17.10 -5.24 19.79
N VAL A 42 18.40 -5.26 19.49
CA VAL A 42 19.27 -4.07 19.56
C VAL A 42 18.69 -2.95 18.70
N ASN A 43 18.24 -3.23 17.47
CA ASN A 43 17.69 -2.18 16.63
C ASN A 43 16.38 -1.60 17.20
N LEU A 44 15.43 -2.42 17.65
CA LEU A 44 14.17 -1.96 18.24
C LEU A 44 14.42 -1.08 19.48
N TYR A 45 15.32 -1.50 20.37
CA TYR A 45 15.65 -0.72 21.56
C TYR A 45 16.43 0.56 21.22
N ASN A 46 17.29 0.56 20.20
CA ASN A 46 17.95 1.77 19.71
C ASN A 46 16.93 2.78 19.15
N LEU A 47 15.96 2.32 18.36
CA LEU A 47 14.88 3.17 17.85
C LEU A 47 14.05 3.76 18.99
N ARG A 48 13.80 2.98 20.04
CA ARG A 48 13.11 3.45 21.25
C ARG A 48 13.90 4.47 22.05
N GLN A 49 15.19 4.23 22.27
CA GLN A 49 16.07 5.18 22.95
C GLN A 49 16.17 6.51 22.21
N ASN A 50 16.21 6.44 20.87
CA ASN A 50 16.22 7.62 20.01
C ASN A 50 14.84 8.28 19.85
N LYS A 51 13.83 7.85 20.60
CA LYS A 51 12.44 8.37 20.54
C LYS A 51 11.84 8.31 19.14
N ARG A 52 12.19 7.31 18.35
CA ARG A 52 11.64 7.06 17.02
C ARG A 52 10.52 6.02 17.04
N LEU A 53 10.53 5.13 18.03
CA LEU A 53 9.56 4.05 18.19
C LEU A 53 9.21 3.82 19.67
N GLY A 54 7.93 3.76 19.99
CA GLY A 54 7.39 3.33 21.28
C GLY A 54 6.89 1.89 21.22
N PHE A 55 7.05 1.14 22.32
CA PHE A 55 6.40 -0.15 22.54
C PHE A 55 6.50 -0.56 24.02
N LYS A 56 5.62 -1.48 24.44
CA LYS A 56 5.67 -2.18 25.73
C LYS A 56 6.04 -3.64 25.51
N VAL A 57 6.65 -4.24 26.53
CA VAL A 57 6.95 -5.67 26.55
C VAL A 57 6.39 -6.25 27.84
N GLU A 58 5.45 -7.18 27.72
CA GLU A 58 4.81 -7.87 28.85
C GLU A 58 4.83 -9.37 28.58
N LYS A 59 5.43 -10.16 29.47
CA LYS A 59 5.61 -11.62 29.30
C LYS A 59 6.19 -11.98 27.91
N GLU A 60 7.25 -11.27 27.49
CA GLU A 60 7.94 -11.44 26.20
C GLU A 60 7.13 -11.08 24.95
N VAL A 61 5.91 -10.57 25.12
CA VAL A 61 5.05 -10.09 24.03
C VAL A 61 5.17 -8.58 23.89
N TYR A 62 5.42 -8.13 22.66
CA TYR A 62 5.53 -6.73 22.32
C TYR A 62 4.16 -6.16 21.92
N THR A 63 3.78 -5.04 22.52
CA THR A 63 2.47 -4.41 22.30
C THR A 63 2.58 -2.89 22.32
N LYS A 64 1.50 -2.21 21.94
CA LYS A 64 1.37 -0.75 21.92
C LYS A 64 2.49 -0.11 21.11
N PHE A 65 2.76 -0.66 19.92
CA PHE A 65 3.69 -0.04 19.01
C PHE A 65 3.20 1.35 18.62
N GLU A 66 4.09 2.33 18.70
CA GLU A 66 3.80 3.72 18.38
C GLU A 66 4.96 4.28 17.56
N LEU A 67 4.69 4.76 16.35
CA LEU A 67 5.68 5.52 15.60
C LEU A 67 5.82 6.90 16.27
N LEU A 68 7.04 7.28 16.67
CA LEU A 68 7.31 8.55 17.37
C LEU A 68 8.05 9.57 16.51
N ASP A 69 8.63 9.13 15.38
CA ASP A 69 9.36 9.97 14.44
C ASP A 69 8.39 10.70 13.50
N ASP A 70 8.21 12.00 13.71
CA ASP A 70 7.22 12.80 12.97
C ASP A 70 7.55 12.93 11.48
N THR A 71 8.83 13.00 11.09
CA THR A 71 9.23 13.01 9.67
C THR A 71 8.78 11.72 8.98
N VAL A 72 8.96 10.57 9.63
CA VAL A 72 8.52 9.30 9.03
C VAL A 72 7.00 9.16 9.03
N LYS A 73 6.28 9.70 10.03
CA LYS A 73 4.81 9.77 9.99
C LYS A 73 4.33 10.55 8.77
N GLU A 74 4.84 11.76 8.58
CA GLU A 74 4.50 12.62 7.44
C GLU A 74 4.78 11.90 6.10
N GLU A 75 5.94 11.25 5.96
CA GLU A 75 6.26 10.49 4.74
C GLU A 75 5.29 9.32 4.48
N LEU A 76 4.80 8.65 5.52
CA LEU A 76 3.84 7.55 5.40
C LEU A 76 2.44 8.07 5.06
N GLU A 77 2.02 9.16 5.70
CA GLU A 77 0.76 9.85 5.39
C GLU A 77 0.75 10.36 3.93
N ASP A 78 1.84 11.00 3.48
CA ASP A 78 1.99 11.45 2.10
C ASP A 78 1.94 10.29 1.09
N LYS A 79 2.56 9.15 1.44
CA LYS A 79 2.49 7.93 0.63
C LYS A 79 1.06 7.40 0.54
N GLU A 80 0.33 7.38 1.66
CA GLU A 80 -1.07 6.94 1.73
C GLU A 80 -1.99 7.88 0.94
N LEU A 81 -1.84 9.19 1.09
CA LEU A 81 -2.55 10.19 0.30
C LEU A 81 -2.25 10.05 -1.19
N GLY A 82 -1.00 9.77 -1.54
CA GLY A 82 -0.58 9.48 -2.91
C GLY A 82 -1.23 8.22 -3.48
N GLU A 83 -1.26 7.12 -2.72
CA GLU A 83 -1.98 5.89 -3.08
C GLU A 83 -3.48 6.16 -3.25
N ARG A 84 -4.10 6.86 -2.31
CA ARG A 84 -5.51 7.24 -2.35
C ARG A 84 -5.83 8.12 -3.57
N GLY A 85 -4.98 9.09 -3.88
CA GLY A 85 -5.11 9.92 -5.07
C GLY A 85 -4.99 9.10 -6.37
N ARG A 86 -4.09 8.11 -6.42
CA ARG A 86 -3.99 7.17 -7.56
C ARG A 86 -5.24 6.31 -7.69
N TYR A 87 -5.79 5.82 -6.58
CA TYR A 87 -7.04 5.07 -6.57
C TYR A 87 -8.21 5.91 -7.08
N LEU A 88 -8.41 7.13 -6.57
CA LEU A 88 -9.49 8.02 -7.02
C LEU A 88 -9.40 8.35 -8.52
N LYS A 89 -8.18 8.61 -9.04
CA LYS A 89 -7.98 8.77 -10.49
C LYS A 89 -8.37 7.52 -11.28
N SER A 90 -8.18 6.34 -10.71
CA SER A 90 -8.56 5.07 -11.34
C SER A 90 -10.08 4.90 -11.36
N VAL A 91 -10.77 5.30 -10.29
CA VAL A 91 -12.25 5.38 -10.24
C VAL A 91 -12.79 6.30 -11.34
N ASP A 92 -12.21 7.50 -11.50
CA ASP A 92 -12.66 8.46 -12.53
C ASP A 92 -12.44 7.93 -13.95
N ARG A 93 -11.29 7.29 -14.20
CA ARG A 93 -11.02 6.62 -15.49
C ARG A 93 -11.99 5.50 -15.77
N TYR A 94 -12.32 4.71 -14.76
CA TYR A 94 -13.27 3.61 -14.89
C TYR A 94 -14.68 4.11 -15.21
N LYS A 95 -15.16 5.16 -14.54
CA LYS A 95 -16.42 5.83 -14.89
C LYS A 95 -16.43 6.35 -16.33
N ALA A 96 -15.32 6.98 -16.76
CA ALA A 96 -15.19 7.45 -18.13
C ALA A 96 -15.24 6.29 -19.14
N MET A 97 -14.58 5.17 -18.84
CA MET A 97 -14.63 3.94 -19.64
C MET A 97 -16.07 3.43 -19.79
N LEU A 98 -16.81 3.28 -18.69
CA LEU A 98 -18.19 2.80 -18.71
C LEU A 98 -19.12 3.70 -19.53
N ASN A 99 -19.00 5.01 -19.37
CA ASN A 99 -19.76 5.97 -20.16
C ASN A 99 -19.43 5.85 -21.66
N ALA A 100 -18.15 5.69 -22.00
CA ALA A 100 -17.73 5.55 -23.38
C ALA A 100 -18.24 4.24 -24.00
N PHE A 101 -18.19 3.13 -23.27
CA PHE A 101 -18.74 1.86 -23.74
C PHE A 101 -20.27 1.86 -23.83
N SER A 102 -20.97 2.53 -22.92
CA SER A 102 -22.42 2.75 -23.03
C SER A 102 -22.78 3.43 -24.37
N ILE A 103 -22.03 4.46 -24.76
CA ILE A 103 -22.19 5.13 -26.06
C ILE A 103 -21.81 4.20 -27.23
N ALA A 104 -20.72 3.46 -27.11
CA ALA A 104 -20.24 2.56 -28.17
C ALA A 104 -21.24 1.44 -28.50
N PHE A 105 -21.94 0.94 -27.49
CA PHE A 105 -22.93 -0.13 -27.63
C PHE A 105 -24.35 0.37 -27.91
N ASP A 106 -24.63 1.66 -27.82
CA ASP A 106 -25.93 2.24 -28.17
C ASP A 106 -26.12 2.28 -29.69
N SER A 107 -26.89 1.32 -30.22
CA SER A 107 -27.21 1.22 -31.65
C SER A 107 -27.92 2.45 -32.25
N THR A 108 -28.46 3.35 -31.44
CA THR A 108 -29.10 4.60 -31.89
C THR A 108 -28.09 5.70 -32.23
N VAL A 109 -26.84 5.57 -31.78
CA VAL A 109 -25.75 6.52 -32.01
C VAL A 109 -25.05 6.22 -33.35
N LYS A 110 -24.65 7.29 -34.06
CA LYS A 110 -23.91 7.19 -35.33
C LYS A 110 -22.64 6.35 -35.20
N ALA A 111 -22.35 5.52 -36.20
CA ALA A 111 -21.25 4.57 -36.19
C ALA A 111 -19.88 5.21 -35.87
N GLU A 112 -19.57 6.36 -36.46
CA GLU A 112 -18.33 7.10 -36.21
C GLU A 112 -18.17 7.51 -34.74
N THR A 113 -19.27 7.96 -34.12
CA THR A 113 -19.29 8.34 -32.70
C THR A 113 -19.10 7.12 -31.80
N ARG A 114 -19.68 5.97 -32.17
CA ARG A 114 -19.51 4.70 -31.45
C ARG A 114 -18.07 4.21 -31.49
N GLN A 115 -17.43 4.22 -32.67
CA GLN A 115 -16.02 3.84 -32.83
C GLN A 115 -15.09 4.74 -32.01
N LYS A 116 -15.35 6.05 -32.01
CA LYS A 116 -14.59 6.98 -31.17
C LYS A 116 -14.77 6.68 -29.69
N ALA A 117 -16.00 6.43 -29.25
CA ALA A 117 -16.29 6.12 -27.86
C ALA A 117 -15.64 4.80 -27.42
N GLU A 118 -15.64 3.77 -28.26
CA GLU A 118 -14.95 2.51 -28.00
C GLU A 118 -13.43 2.72 -27.81
N HIS A 119 -12.81 3.48 -28.72
CA HIS A 119 -11.39 3.82 -28.62
C HIS A 119 -11.07 4.61 -27.34
N ASP A 120 -11.89 5.61 -27.00
CA ASP A 120 -11.71 6.41 -25.79
C ASP A 120 -11.91 5.57 -24.51
N GLY A 121 -12.84 4.61 -24.53
CA GLY A 121 -13.07 3.64 -23.46
C GLY A 121 -11.86 2.74 -23.23
N LEU A 122 -11.32 2.13 -24.30
CA LEU A 122 -10.11 1.29 -24.23
C LEU A 122 -8.89 2.08 -23.72
N LYS A 123 -8.75 3.34 -24.13
CA LYS A 123 -7.67 4.22 -23.65
C LYS A 123 -7.81 4.59 -22.16
N ALA A 124 -9.04 4.72 -21.66
CA ALA A 124 -9.29 4.95 -20.25
C ALA A 124 -8.96 3.70 -19.43
N LEU A 125 -9.33 2.52 -19.94
CA LEU A 125 -9.03 1.21 -19.34
C LEU A 125 -7.52 0.97 -19.21
N ASP A 126 -6.74 1.20 -20.27
CA ASP A 126 -5.28 1.01 -20.29
C ASP A 126 -4.52 1.86 -19.25
N ARG A 127 -5.17 2.93 -18.75
CA ARG A 127 -4.60 3.82 -17.73
C ARG A 127 -4.98 3.43 -16.30
N ILE A 128 -5.77 2.38 -16.11
CA ILE A 128 -6.13 1.87 -14.78
C ILE A 128 -5.11 0.81 -14.39
N PRO A 129 -4.35 1.00 -13.29
CA PRO A 129 -3.47 -0.04 -12.79
C PRO A 129 -4.25 -1.33 -12.46
N ASP A 130 -3.72 -2.49 -12.84
CA ASP A 130 -4.35 -3.81 -12.63
C ASP A 130 -4.83 -4.03 -11.19
N LYS A 131 -4.02 -3.60 -10.20
CA LYS A 131 -4.36 -3.72 -8.78
C LYS A 131 -5.67 -3.03 -8.38
N TYR A 132 -6.06 -1.98 -9.10
CA TYR A 132 -7.31 -1.27 -8.86
C TYR A 132 -8.42 -1.76 -9.78
N TYR A 133 -8.10 -2.26 -10.97
CA TYR A 133 -9.10 -2.75 -11.91
C TYR A 133 -9.97 -3.87 -11.31
N ALA A 134 -9.37 -4.89 -10.69
CA ALA A 134 -10.11 -5.99 -10.07
C ALA A 134 -11.09 -5.49 -8.98
N LEU A 135 -10.62 -4.61 -8.09
CA LEU A 135 -11.45 -4.01 -7.04
C LEU A 135 -12.61 -3.19 -7.62
N LEU A 136 -12.36 -2.41 -8.67
CA LEU A 136 -13.38 -1.57 -9.30
C LEU A 136 -14.41 -2.39 -10.07
N TYR A 137 -14.00 -3.52 -10.64
CA TYR A 137 -14.88 -4.47 -11.31
C TYR A 137 -15.86 -5.10 -10.30
N ASP A 138 -15.35 -5.64 -9.19
CA ASP A 138 -16.15 -6.29 -8.16
C ASP A 138 -17.19 -5.35 -7.51
N MET A 139 -16.83 -4.09 -7.27
CA MET A 139 -17.73 -3.08 -6.66
C MET A 139 -18.96 -2.74 -7.52
N MET A 140 -19.01 -3.16 -8.77
CA MET A 140 -20.08 -2.82 -9.71
C MET A 140 -20.95 -4.01 -10.12
N GLU A 141 -20.49 -5.24 -9.93
CA GLU A 141 -21.33 -6.43 -10.05
C GLU A 141 -22.20 -6.68 -8.80
N SER A 142 -21.92 -5.96 -7.71
CA SER A 142 -22.69 -5.94 -6.45
C SER A 142 -23.71 -4.81 -6.38
#